data_AF-A0A7M2ZXI3-F1
#
_entry.id   AF-A0A7M2ZXI3-F1
#
_cell.length_a   1.000
_cell.length_b   1.000
_cell.length_c   1.000
_cell.angle_alpha   90.00
_cell.angle_beta   90.00
_cell.angle_gamma   90.00
#
_symmetry.space_group_name_H-M   'P 1'
#
loop_
_entity.id
_entity.type
_entity.pdbx_description
1 polymer ?
#
loop_
_entity_poly.entity_id
_entity_poly.type
_entity_poly.pdbx_seq_one_letter_code
_entity_poly.pdbx_strand_id
1 'polypeptide(L)'
;MLKRHRETLENRLEEIQTWGWTQLTWGELYLWYAAERLSVKTYKHILESYRELRDDEDASLLVTTVAGGLIFTPPAQTSQIEDVIEHGFDNAPKIG
;
A
#
# COMPACT_ATOMS: atom_id res chain seq x y z
N MET A 1 6.77 16.33 7.40
CA MET A 1 7.59 15.10 7.43
C MET A 1 9.07 15.49 7.34
N LEU A 2 9.96 14.85 8.11
CA LEU A 2 11.41 15.07 8.01
C LEU A 2 11.97 14.39 6.75
N LYS A 3 13.04 14.94 6.15
CA LYS A 3 13.65 14.41 4.91
C LYS A 3 13.97 12.91 4.99
N ARG A 4 14.63 12.47 6.07
CA ARG A 4 14.95 11.05 6.31
C ARG A 4 13.72 10.13 6.32
N HIS A 5 12.58 10.62 6.80
CA HIS A 5 11.34 9.83 6.85
C HIS A 5 10.68 9.76 5.47
N ARG A 6 10.86 10.79 4.62
CA ARG A 6 10.44 10.76 3.22
C ARG A 6 11.22 9.71 2.44
N GLU A 7 12.55 9.72 2.53
CA GLU A 7 13.40 8.71 1.88
C GLU A 7 13.05 7.29 2.35
N THR A 8 12.70 7.14 3.65
CA THR A 8 12.27 5.84 4.18
C THR A 8 10.91 5.42 3.63
N LEU A 9 9.95 6.36 3.52
CA LEU A 9 8.65 6.09 2.88
C LEU A 9 8.84 5.69 1.42
N GLU A 10 9.70 6.38 0.68
CA GLU A 10 9.99 6.07 -0.72
C GLU A 10 10.55 4.64 -0.86
N ASN A 11 11.54 4.26 -0.05
CA ASN A 11 12.06 2.90 -0.01
C ASN A 11 10.97 1.85 0.29
N ARG A 12 10.03 2.14 1.19
CA ARG A 12 8.88 1.25 1.44
C ARG A 12 7.95 1.15 0.24
N LEU A 13 7.70 2.24 -0.46
CA LEU A 13 6.85 2.22 -1.65
C LEU A 13 7.51 1.50 -2.83
N GLU A 14 8.84 1.52 -2.93
CA GLU A 14 9.60 0.72 -3.91
C GLU A 14 9.48 -0.80 -3.65
N GLU A 15 9.27 -1.23 -2.40
CA GLU A 15 8.97 -2.64 -2.08
C GLU A 15 7.73 -3.12 -2.84
N ILE A 16 6.77 -2.25 -3.14
CA ILE A 16 5.57 -2.61 -3.92
C ILE A 16 5.96 -3.05 -5.34
N GLN A 17 6.96 -2.42 -5.96
CA GLN A 17 7.42 -2.82 -7.29
C GLN A 17 8.19 -4.14 -7.25
N THR A 18 8.91 -4.38 -6.16
CA THR A 18 9.77 -5.57 -6.00
C THR A 18 8.97 -6.80 -5.58
N TRP A 19 8.02 -6.64 -4.66
CA TRP A 19 7.32 -7.73 -3.97
C TRP A 19 5.81 -7.73 -4.20
N GLY A 20 5.26 -6.69 -4.85
CA GLY A 20 3.82 -6.53 -5.06
C GLY A 20 3.06 -5.93 -3.88
N TRP A 21 3.72 -5.66 -2.75
CA TRP A 21 3.12 -5.06 -1.57
C TRP A 21 4.16 -4.41 -0.65
N THR A 22 3.69 -3.56 0.28
CA THR A 22 4.47 -3.12 1.45
C THR A 22 3.54 -2.94 2.65
N GLN A 23 4.10 -3.01 3.85
CA GLN A 23 3.39 -2.68 5.09
C GLN A 23 4.01 -1.44 5.72
N LEU A 24 3.17 -0.46 6.04
CA LEU A 24 3.53 0.66 6.90
C LEU A 24 2.89 0.46 8.27
N THR A 25 3.73 0.31 9.29
CA THR A 25 3.25 0.13 10.66
C THR A 25 2.65 1.40 11.24
N TRP A 26 1.79 1.28 12.27
CA TRP A 26 1.28 2.46 12.97
C TRP A 26 2.40 3.34 13.54
N GLY A 27 3.45 2.70 14.10
CA GLY A 27 4.60 3.41 14.66
C GLY A 27 5.34 4.24 13.60
N GLU A 28 5.59 3.66 12.43
CA GLU A 28 6.16 4.38 11.27
C GLU A 28 5.27 5.54 10.85
N LEU A 29 3.98 5.31 10.63
CA LEU A 29 3.04 6.33 10.17
C LEU A 29 2.94 7.52 11.14
N TYR A 30 2.78 7.27 12.44
CA TYR A 30 2.68 8.34 13.44
C TYR A 30 4.02 9.07 13.63
N LEU A 31 5.15 8.35 13.61
CA LEU A 31 6.48 8.94 13.72
C LEU A 31 6.82 9.82 12.51
N TRP A 32 6.56 9.33 11.29
CA TRP A 32 6.98 10.01 10.07
C TRP A 32 6.18 11.27 9.79
N TYR A 33 4.87 11.20 10.04
CA TYR A 33 3.96 12.32 9.85
C TYR A 33 3.87 13.24 11.08
N ALA A 34 4.51 12.88 12.19
CA ALA A 34 4.43 13.60 13.47
C ALA A 34 2.97 13.92 13.84
N ALA A 35 2.11 12.91 13.74
CA ALA A 35 0.67 13.06 13.85
C ALA A 35 0.12 12.17 14.98
N GLU A 36 -0.83 12.69 15.74
CA GLU A 36 -1.59 11.90 16.74
C GLU A 36 -2.68 11.05 16.07
N ARG A 37 -3.16 11.48 14.89
CA ARG A 37 -4.12 10.76 14.06
C ARG A 37 -3.83 11.00 12.59
N LEU A 38 -3.93 9.95 11.77
CA LEU A 38 -3.73 10.07 10.32
C LEU A 38 -4.89 10.83 9.69
N SER A 39 -4.55 11.90 8.97
CA SER A 39 -5.52 12.72 8.25
C SER A 39 -5.62 12.28 6.79
N VAL A 40 -6.66 12.72 6.08
CA VAL A 40 -6.79 12.50 4.63
C VAL A 40 -5.53 12.97 3.87
N LYS A 41 -4.87 14.03 4.35
CA LYS A 41 -3.62 14.54 3.74
C LYS A 41 -2.47 13.52 3.81
N THR A 42 -2.43 12.70 4.86
CA THR A 42 -1.41 11.63 5.00
C THR A 42 -1.56 10.64 3.85
N TYR A 43 -2.78 10.13 3.62
CA TYR A 43 -3.05 9.17 2.55
C TYR A 43 -2.83 9.76 1.16
N LYS A 44 -3.21 11.03 0.94
CA LYS A 44 -2.93 11.74 -0.32
C LYS A 44 -1.43 11.82 -0.60
N HIS A 45 -0.64 12.21 0.39
CA HIS A 45 0.81 12.27 0.25
C HIS A 45 1.43 10.89 -0.05
N ILE A 46 0.96 9.81 0.58
CA ILE A 46 1.45 8.46 0.27
C ILE A 46 1.17 8.10 -1.20
N LEU A 47 -0.06 8.37 -1.68
CA LEU A 47 -0.43 8.09 -3.07
C LEU A 47 0.37 8.96 -4.05
N GLU A 48 0.55 10.24 -3.75
CA GLU A 48 1.37 11.16 -4.55
C GLU A 48 2.81 10.66 -4.64
N SER A 49 3.44 10.31 -3.51
CA SER A 49 4.80 9.74 -3.50
C SER A 49 4.91 8.44 -4.31
N TYR A 50 3.89 7.58 -4.26
CA TYR A 50 3.87 6.36 -5.06
C TYR A 50 3.77 6.65 -6.57
N ARG A 51 2.95 7.63 -6.96
CA ARG A 51 2.81 8.07 -8.37
C ARG A 51 4.10 8.69 -8.89
N GLU A 52 4.73 9.55 -8.09
CA GLU A 52 6.03 10.14 -8.38
C GLU A 52 7.11 9.05 -8.60
N LEU A 53 7.19 8.05 -7.72
CA LEU A 53 8.13 6.93 -7.85
C LEU A 53 7.90 6.06 -9.09
N ARG A 54 6.67 6.02 -9.60
CA ARG A 54 6.30 5.24 -10.78
C ARG A 54 6.39 6.02 -12.09
N ASP A 55 6.57 7.33 -12.02
CA ASP A 55 6.39 8.23 -13.15
C ASP A 55 5.02 7.99 -13.85
N ASP A 56 3.97 7.81 -13.03
CA ASP A 56 2.62 7.44 -13.48
C ASP A 56 1.55 8.09 -12.57
N GLU A 57 0.91 9.15 -13.07
CA GLU A 57 -0.11 9.91 -12.34
C GLU A 57 -1.42 9.14 -12.11
N ASP A 58 -1.69 8.11 -12.93
CA ASP A 58 -2.90 7.29 -12.85
C ASP A 58 -2.69 6.06 -11.95
N ALA A 59 -1.45 5.80 -11.52
CA ALA A 59 -1.14 4.72 -10.60
C ALA A 59 -2.03 4.79 -9.35
N SER A 60 -2.56 3.62 -8.98
CA SER A 60 -3.49 3.46 -7.87
C SER A 60 -2.92 2.51 -6.83
N LEU A 61 -3.37 2.67 -5.59
CA LEU A 61 -3.06 1.77 -4.47
C LEU A 61 -4.35 1.32 -3.81
N LEU A 62 -4.42 0.04 -3.49
CA LEU A 62 -5.33 -0.49 -2.49
C LEU A 62 -4.68 -0.35 -1.11
N VAL A 63 -5.52 -0.07 -0.11
CA VAL A 63 -5.11 0.00 1.29
C VAL A 63 -5.96 -0.95 2.12
N THR A 64 -5.30 -1.87 2.80
CA THR A 64 -5.95 -2.80 3.74
C THR A 64 -5.47 -2.49 5.15
N THR A 65 -6.41 -2.22 6.05
CA THR A 65 -6.09 -2.00 7.46
C THR A 65 -5.89 -3.33 8.17
N VAL A 66 -4.78 -3.47 8.87
CA VAL A 66 -4.46 -4.64 9.70
C VAL A 66 -4.09 -4.19 11.11
N ALA A 67 -4.03 -5.12 12.08
CA ALA A 67 -3.74 -4.78 13.47
C ALA A 67 -2.42 -3.99 13.64
N GLY A 68 -1.39 -4.33 12.84
CA GLY A 68 -0.07 -3.70 12.91
C GLY A 68 0.09 -2.40 12.10
N GLY A 69 -0.88 -2.01 11.27
CA GLY A 69 -0.73 -0.86 10.38
C GLY A 69 -1.59 -0.95 9.12
N LEU A 70 -1.01 -0.55 8.01
CA LEU A 70 -1.63 -0.55 6.69
C LEU A 70 -0.79 -1.37 5.72
N ILE A 71 -1.43 -2.24 4.95
CA ILE A 71 -0.83 -2.92 3.81
C ILE A 71 -1.26 -2.15 2.55
N PHE A 72 -0.28 -1.84 1.71
CA PHE A 72 -0.50 -1.22 0.40
C PHE A 72 -0.12 -2.20 -0.71
N THR A 73 -1.00 -2.33 -1.70
CA THR A 73 -0.78 -3.14 -2.90
C THR A 73 -1.24 -2.38 -4.13
N PRO A 74 -0.76 -2.69 -5.35
CA PRO A 74 -1.46 -2.30 -6.56
C PRO A 74 -2.86 -2.93 -6.58
N PRO A 75 -3.82 -2.36 -7.32
CA PRO A 75 -5.08 -3.03 -7.60
C PRO A 75 -4.81 -4.38 -8.27
N ALA A 76 -5.20 -5.45 -7.58
CA ALA A 76 -5.06 -6.82 -8.07
C ALA A 76 -6.42 -7.49 -8.15
N GLN A 77 -6.51 -8.55 -8.95
CA GLN A 77 -7.67 -9.42 -8.98
C GLN A 77 -7.57 -10.35 -7.78
N THR A 78 -8.31 -10.03 -6.72
CA THR A 78 -8.37 -10.84 -5.50
C THR A 78 -9.42 -11.92 -5.64
N SER A 79 -9.14 -13.12 -5.13
CA SER A 79 -10.09 -14.25 -5.05
C SER A 79 -10.01 -14.86 -3.65
N GLN A 80 -11.05 -15.57 -3.20
CA GLN A 80 -10.93 -16.35 -1.96
C GLN A 80 -9.98 -17.52 -2.21
N ILE A 81 -9.30 -18.00 -1.16
CA ILE A 81 -8.38 -19.13 -1.31
C ILE A 81 -9.15 -20.41 -1.61
N GLU A 82 -10.36 -20.55 -1.07
CA GLU A 82 -11.30 -21.63 -1.35
C GLU A 82 -11.63 -21.70 -2.84
N ASP A 83 -11.93 -20.55 -3.45
CA ASP A 83 -12.23 -20.42 -4.87
C ASP A 83 -11.02 -20.79 -5.75
N VAL A 84 -9.81 -20.41 -5.33
CA VAL A 84 -8.56 -20.79 -6.02
C VAL A 84 -8.30 -22.28 -5.90
N ILE A 85 -8.59 -22.89 -4.74
CA ILE A 85 -8.48 -24.34 -4.53
C ILE A 85 -9.47 -25.09 -5.44
N GLU A 86 -10.69 -24.56 -5.60
CA GLU A 86 -11.74 -25.21 -6.37
C GLU A 86 -11.56 -25.06 -7.89
N HIS A 87 -11.19 -23.86 -8.35
CA HIS A 87 -11.21 -23.51 -9.78
C HIS A 87 -9.81 -23.33 -10.40
N GLY A 88 -8.76 -23.31 -9.58
CA GLY A 88 -7.41 -22.93 -9.98
C GLY A 88 -7.26 -21.40 -10.07
N PHE A 89 -6.01 -20.92 -9.93
CA PHE A 89 -5.70 -19.50 -9.84
C PHE A 89 -6.28 -18.66 -11.01
N ASP A 90 -6.12 -19.14 -12.24
CA ASP A 90 -6.55 -18.38 -13.43
C ASP A 90 -8.07 -18.30 -13.61
N ASN A 91 -8.83 -19.19 -12.96
CA ASN A 91 -10.29 -19.27 -13.12
C ASN A 91 -11.06 -18.91 -11.85
N ALA A 92 -10.37 -18.58 -10.75
CA ALA A 92 -11.03 -18.26 -9.50
C ALA A 92 -11.88 -16.98 -9.65
N PRO A 93 -13.16 -16.99 -9.22
CA PRO A 93 -13.98 -15.79 -9.19
C PRO A 93 -13.32 -14.69 -8.36
N LYS A 94 -13.49 -13.44 -8.81
CA LYS A 94 -12.88 -12.28 -8.15
C LYS A 94 -13.80 -11.74 -7.06
N ILE A 95 -13.22 -11.38 -5.94
CA ILE A 95 -13.83 -10.54 -4.92
C ILE A 95 -13.84 -9.10 -5.46
N GLY A 96 -15.03 -8.54 -5.62
CA GLY A 96 -15.25 -7.15 -6.05
C GLY A 96 -15.06 -6.14 -4.94
#